data_AF-A0A0T6ACN9-F1
#
_entry.id   AF-A0A0T6ACN9-F1
#
_cell.length_a   1.000
_cell.length_b   1.000
_cell.length_c   1.000
_cell.angle_alpha   90.00
_cell.angle_beta   90.00
_cell.angle_gamma   90.00
#
_symmetry.space_group_name_H-M   'P 1'
#
loop_
_entity.id
_entity.type
_entity.pdbx_description
1 polymer ?
#
loop_
_entity_poly.entity_id
_entity_poly.type
_entity_poly.pdbx_seq_one_letter_code
_entity_poly.pdbx_strand_id
1 'polypeptide(L)'
;MPRKTERIRNHHKGIVKSLKAIVRRADTLTSRPGAAVRKALTGDIEFLRNDLTPHAEGEERGLYPEADKLIRKYGRPTATMSREHVHLKKEIATYCRFAQRIAAAKGPVPAATRTAFWKSAVRLEFLLSVHLEEEEEDLLPFFDKYLSQKEVNAVIEKMHGH
;
A
#
# COMPACT_ATOMS: atom_id res chain seq x y z
N MET A 1 -8.57 -29.16 10.08
CA MET A 1 -7.17 -29.19 9.58
C MET A 1 -6.73 -27.76 9.25
N PRO A 2 -5.45 -27.39 9.47
CA PRO A 2 -4.97 -26.05 9.12
C PRO A 2 -5.05 -25.81 7.61
N ARG A 3 -5.22 -24.54 7.20
CA ARG A 3 -5.27 -24.16 5.78
C ARG A 3 -3.95 -24.48 5.09
N LYS A 4 -3.99 -24.91 3.83
CA LYS A 4 -2.80 -25.24 3.02
C LYS A 4 -1.75 -24.12 2.98
N THR A 5 -2.19 -22.86 3.08
CA THR A 5 -1.34 -21.66 3.04
C THR A 5 -1.10 -21.03 4.42
N GLU A 6 -1.32 -21.76 5.52
CA GLU A 6 -1.18 -21.21 6.88
C GLU A 6 0.27 -20.83 7.22
N ARG A 7 1.26 -21.59 6.72
CA ARG A 7 2.69 -21.28 6.93
C ARG A 7 3.06 -19.89 6.40
N ILE A 8 2.60 -19.56 5.19
CA ILE A 8 2.82 -18.25 4.55
C ILE A 8 2.15 -17.15 5.39
N ARG A 9 0.89 -17.34 5.82
CA ARG A 9 0.20 -16.35 6.65
C ARG A 9 0.89 -16.10 7.99
N ASN A 10 1.42 -17.14 8.63
CA ASN A 10 2.17 -16.97 9.88
C ASN A 10 3.48 -16.20 9.66
N HIS A 11 4.16 -16.45 8.53
CA HIS A 11 5.31 -15.65 8.14
C HIS A 11 4.93 -14.16 7.95
N HIS A 12 3.82 -13.87 7.24
CA HIS A 12 3.38 -12.49 7.01
C HIS A 12 3.00 -11.76 8.31
N LYS A 13 2.43 -12.47 9.30
CA LYS A 13 2.18 -11.91 10.64
C LYS A 13 3.49 -11.43 11.30
N GLY A 14 4.58 -12.16 11.11
CA GLY A 14 5.91 -11.78 11.57
C GLY A 14 6.41 -10.50 10.91
N ILE A 15 6.34 -10.43 9.58
CA ILE A 15 6.71 -9.23 8.79
C ILE A 15 5.93 -8.00 9.26
N VAL A 16 4.61 -8.12 9.37
CA VAL A 16 3.74 -7.00 9.81
C VAL A 16 4.10 -6.53 11.21
N LYS A 17 4.46 -7.46 12.12
CA LYS A 17 4.91 -7.10 13.48
C LYS A 17 6.19 -6.29 13.44
N SER A 18 7.17 -6.69 12.63
CA SER A 18 8.43 -5.97 12.45
C SER A 18 8.22 -4.58 11.84
N LEU A 19 7.42 -4.46 10.79
CA LEU A 19 7.08 -3.16 10.18
C LEU A 19 6.39 -2.21 11.17
N LYS A 20 5.46 -2.72 12.00
CA LYS A 20 4.83 -1.90 13.07
C LYS A 20 5.84 -1.39 14.09
N ALA A 21 6.89 -2.16 14.39
CA ALA A 21 7.95 -1.71 15.28
C ALA A 21 8.82 -0.61 14.64
N ILE A 22 9.13 -0.72 13.34
CA ILE A 22 9.85 0.30 12.57
C ILE A 22 9.06 1.61 12.57
N VAL A 23 7.79 1.58 12.21
CA VAL A 23 6.93 2.78 12.17
C VAL A 23 6.85 3.46 13.55
N ARG A 24 6.70 2.68 14.63
CA ARG A 24 6.68 3.24 15.98
C ARG A 24 8.00 3.90 16.34
N ARG A 25 9.14 3.28 16.02
CA ARG A 25 10.46 3.89 16.26
C ARG A 25 10.62 5.20 15.49
N ALA A 26 10.27 5.21 14.21
CA ALA A 26 10.33 6.40 13.36
C ALA A 26 9.49 7.55 13.94
N ASP A 27 8.29 7.25 14.47
CA ASP A 27 7.41 8.24 15.09
C ASP A 27 7.96 8.85 16.38
N THR A 28 8.74 8.07 17.13
CA THR A 28 9.30 8.49 18.44
C THR A 28 10.74 9.00 18.34
N LEU A 29 11.29 9.14 17.12
CA LEU A 29 12.68 9.50 16.92
C LEU A 29 12.93 10.95 17.40
N THR A 30 13.96 11.13 18.23
CA THR A 30 14.39 12.45 18.69
C THR A 30 15.59 12.96 17.89
N SER A 31 15.89 14.26 17.99
CA SER A 31 17.05 14.87 17.31
C SER A 31 18.41 14.32 17.78
N ARG A 32 18.46 13.65 18.92
CA ARG A 32 19.66 13.01 19.48
C ARG A 32 19.32 11.60 19.95
N PRO A 33 19.21 10.61 19.04
CA PRO A 33 18.84 9.25 19.42
C PRO A 33 19.92 8.64 20.34
N GLY A 34 19.51 7.84 21.31
CA GLY A 34 20.43 7.08 22.19
C GLY A 34 21.04 5.87 21.50
N ALA A 35 22.01 5.22 22.15
CA ALA A 35 22.67 4.02 21.62
C ALA A 35 21.68 2.86 21.36
N ALA A 36 20.68 2.69 22.22
CA ALA A 36 19.65 1.67 22.06
C ALA A 36 18.80 1.88 20.78
N VAL A 37 18.44 3.13 20.46
CA VAL A 37 17.68 3.47 19.24
C VAL A 37 18.55 3.21 18.01
N ARG A 38 19.81 3.62 18.01
CA ARG A 38 20.74 3.33 16.91
C ARG A 38 20.89 1.83 16.65
N LYS A 39 21.08 1.03 17.71
CA LYS A 39 21.13 -0.43 17.60
C LYS A 39 19.84 -1.01 17.02
N ALA A 40 18.69 -0.50 17.44
CA ALA A 40 17.40 -0.95 16.91
C ALA A 40 17.24 -0.61 15.42
N LEU A 41 17.70 0.56 14.98
CA LEU A 41 17.70 0.93 13.55
C LEU A 41 18.63 0.04 12.72
N THR A 42 19.77 -0.40 13.26
CA THR A 42 20.60 -1.41 12.61
C THR A 42 19.84 -2.73 12.43
N GLY A 43 19.14 -3.19 13.47
CA GLY A 43 18.27 -4.37 13.37
C GLY A 43 17.12 -4.20 12.39
N ASP A 44 16.59 -2.99 12.23
CA ASP A 44 15.57 -2.68 11.22
C ASP A 44 16.14 -2.83 9.81
N ILE A 45 17.36 -2.34 9.56
CA ILE A 45 18.05 -2.51 8.28
C ILE A 45 18.29 -3.99 7.99
N GLU A 46 18.72 -4.76 8.98
CA GLU A 46 18.94 -6.22 8.84
C GLU A 46 17.63 -6.94 8.48
N PHE A 47 16.53 -6.67 9.20
CA PHE A 47 15.23 -7.24 8.87
C PHE A 47 14.78 -6.87 7.46
N LEU A 48 14.88 -5.58 7.08
CA LEU A 48 14.45 -5.14 5.77
C LEU A 48 15.26 -5.82 4.65
N ARG A 49 16.58 -5.93 4.80
CA ARG A 49 17.48 -6.48 3.78
C ARG A 49 17.51 -8.00 3.74
N ASN A 50 17.42 -8.66 4.89
CA ASN A 50 17.69 -10.10 5.00
C ASN A 50 16.40 -10.92 5.14
N ASP A 51 15.28 -10.30 5.53
CA ASP A 51 13.98 -10.99 5.62
C ASP A 51 12.97 -10.43 4.60
N LEU A 52 12.69 -9.13 4.64
CA LEU A 52 11.60 -8.56 3.84
C LEU A 52 11.91 -8.53 2.34
N THR A 53 13.09 -8.05 1.94
CA THR A 53 13.50 -8.05 0.54
C THR A 53 13.57 -9.48 -0.03
N PRO A 54 14.23 -10.46 0.61
CA PRO A 54 14.26 -11.82 0.08
C PRO A 54 12.90 -12.51 0.05
N HIS A 55 11.99 -12.15 0.97
CA HIS A 55 10.60 -12.60 0.91
C HIS A 55 9.91 -12.11 -0.38
N ALA A 56 9.95 -10.80 -0.66
CA ALA A 56 9.34 -10.22 -1.84
C ALA A 56 9.90 -10.83 -3.13
N GLU A 57 11.24 -10.91 -3.25
CA GLU A 57 11.86 -11.55 -4.41
C GLU A 57 11.54 -13.06 -4.50
N GLY A 58 11.32 -13.72 -3.36
CA GLY A 58 10.88 -15.11 -3.32
C GLY A 58 9.46 -15.29 -3.86
N GLU A 59 8.58 -14.31 -3.61
CA GLU A 59 7.24 -14.28 -4.21
C GLU A 59 7.32 -14.11 -5.74
N GLU A 60 8.14 -13.16 -6.21
CA GLU A 60 8.40 -12.94 -7.65
C GLU A 60 8.90 -14.21 -8.36
N ARG A 61 9.91 -14.88 -7.78
CA ARG A 61 10.52 -16.06 -8.40
C ARG A 61 9.65 -17.32 -8.31
N GLY A 62 8.76 -17.40 -7.32
CA GLY A 62 8.10 -18.65 -6.96
C GLY A 62 6.58 -18.59 -6.89
N LEU A 63 6.03 -17.61 -6.16
CA LEU A 63 4.58 -17.53 -5.92
C LEU A 63 3.82 -16.99 -7.12
N TYR A 64 4.29 -15.87 -7.71
CA TYR A 64 3.55 -15.17 -8.76
C TYR A 64 3.40 -15.98 -10.06
N PRO A 65 4.43 -16.70 -10.56
CA PRO A 65 4.26 -17.52 -11.77
C PRO A 65 3.17 -18.61 -11.63
N GLU A 66 3.01 -19.18 -10.44
CA GLU A 66 1.94 -20.15 -10.17
C GLU A 66 0.59 -19.47 -9.94
N ALA A 67 0.60 -18.30 -9.29
CA ALA A 67 -0.61 -17.49 -9.12
C ALA A 67 -1.17 -17.02 -10.47
N ASP A 68 -0.35 -16.54 -11.40
CA ASP A 68 -0.77 -16.04 -12.71
C ASP A 68 -1.48 -17.10 -13.53
N LYS A 69 -0.95 -18.34 -13.54
CA LYS A 69 -1.60 -19.49 -14.20
C LYS A 69 -3.01 -19.72 -13.66
N LEU A 70 -3.17 -19.65 -12.34
CA LEU A 70 -4.45 -19.88 -11.67
C LEU A 70 -5.39 -18.69 -11.84
N ILE A 71 -4.89 -17.44 -11.74
CA ILE A 71 -5.67 -16.22 -11.90
C ILE A 71 -6.21 -16.10 -13.32
N ARG A 72 -5.37 -16.40 -14.33
CA ARG A 72 -5.81 -16.43 -15.73
C ARG A 72 -6.97 -17.42 -15.95
N LYS A 73 -6.95 -18.56 -15.25
CA LYS A 73 -7.93 -19.64 -15.46
C LYS A 73 -9.20 -19.50 -14.60
N TYR A 74 -9.06 -19.02 -13.37
CA TYR A 74 -10.12 -19.07 -12.35
C TYR A 74 -10.35 -17.74 -11.64
N GLY A 75 -9.46 -16.78 -11.81
CA GLY A 75 -9.42 -15.55 -11.02
C GLY A 75 -9.98 -14.33 -11.74
N ARG A 76 -9.77 -13.18 -11.10
CA ARG A 76 -10.06 -11.86 -11.63
C ARG A 76 -8.74 -11.07 -11.58
N PRO A 77 -8.10 -10.79 -12.73
CA PRO A 77 -6.82 -10.08 -12.77
C PRO A 77 -6.86 -8.73 -12.03
N THR A 78 -7.97 -8.00 -12.15
CA THR A 78 -8.17 -6.68 -11.50
C THR A 78 -8.56 -6.73 -10.02
N ALA A 79 -8.51 -7.92 -9.38
CA ALA A 79 -8.93 -8.07 -7.98
C ALA A 79 -7.99 -7.37 -6.98
N THR A 80 -6.70 -7.21 -7.32
CA THR A 80 -5.73 -6.51 -6.46
C THR A 80 -5.98 -5.00 -6.48
N MET A 81 -6.08 -4.39 -7.66
CA MET A 81 -6.53 -3.01 -7.85
C MET A 81 -7.89 -2.71 -7.19
N SER A 82 -8.85 -3.64 -7.32
CA SER A 82 -10.15 -3.52 -6.63
C SER A 82 -10.01 -3.48 -5.10
N ARG A 83 -9.02 -4.19 -4.53
CA ARG A 83 -8.72 -4.14 -3.09
C ARG A 83 -8.04 -2.83 -2.72
N GLU A 84 -7.14 -2.29 -3.55
CA GLU A 84 -6.56 -0.96 -3.33
C GLU A 84 -7.62 0.13 -3.30
N HIS A 85 -8.62 0.09 -4.19
CA HIS A 85 -9.75 1.02 -4.15
C HIS A 85 -10.49 1.01 -2.81
N VAL A 86 -10.59 -0.16 -2.14
CA VAL A 86 -11.16 -0.25 -0.79
C VAL A 86 -10.29 0.46 0.24
N HIS A 87 -8.96 0.39 0.11
CA HIS A 87 -8.02 1.07 0.98
C HIS A 87 -7.93 2.58 0.69
N LEU A 88 -7.91 2.99 -0.58
CA LEU A 88 -7.99 4.38 -1.01
C LEU A 88 -9.22 5.06 -0.43
N LYS A 89 -10.42 4.44 -0.55
CA LYS A 89 -11.65 4.98 0.05
C LYS A 89 -11.53 5.20 1.55
N LYS A 90 -10.86 4.29 2.28
CA LYS A 90 -10.64 4.42 3.73
C LYS A 90 -9.67 5.55 4.08
N GLU A 91 -8.57 5.68 3.33
CA GLU A 91 -7.58 6.74 3.56
C GLU A 91 -8.14 8.11 3.15
N ILE A 92 -8.88 8.22 2.04
CA ILE A 92 -9.62 9.43 1.64
C ILE A 92 -10.58 9.85 2.76
N ALA A 93 -11.41 8.92 3.26
CA ALA A 93 -12.33 9.23 4.36
C ALA A 93 -11.58 9.69 5.61
N THR A 94 -10.42 9.10 5.90
CA THR A 94 -9.57 9.48 7.04
C THR A 94 -8.97 10.87 6.87
N TYR A 95 -8.44 11.17 5.70
CA TYR A 95 -7.94 12.49 5.34
C TYR A 95 -9.05 13.55 5.47
N CYS A 96 -10.22 13.30 4.88
CA CYS A 96 -11.37 14.21 4.95
C CYS A 96 -11.80 14.50 6.39
N ARG A 97 -11.85 13.48 7.27
CA ARG A 97 -12.18 13.70 8.69
C ARG A 97 -11.15 14.61 9.39
N PHE A 98 -9.86 14.41 9.13
CA PHE A 98 -8.84 15.31 9.68
C PHE A 98 -8.93 16.72 9.10
N ALA A 99 -9.10 16.85 7.78
CA ALA A 99 -9.24 18.13 7.10
C ALA A 99 -10.44 18.92 7.64
N GLN A 100 -11.61 18.29 7.78
CA GLN A 100 -12.81 18.91 8.35
C GLN A 100 -12.59 19.36 9.79
N ARG A 101 -11.97 18.52 10.64
CA ARG A 101 -11.66 18.88 12.03
C ARG A 101 -10.71 20.07 12.11
N ILE A 102 -9.72 20.13 11.23
CA ILE A 102 -8.76 21.24 11.15
C ILE A 102 -9.45 22.51 10.67
N ALA A 103 -10.26 22.42 9.62
CA ALA A 103 -11.00 23.56 9.04
C ALA A 103 -12.01 24.16 10.04
N ALA A 104 -12.61 23.34 10.90
CA ALA A 104 -13.55 23.79 11.93
C ALA A 104 -12.87 24.31 13.22
N ALA A 105 -11.54 24.27 13.32
CA ALA A 105 -10.85 24.66 14.54
C ALA A 105 -10.89 26.18 14.77
N LYS A 106 -11.39 26.60 15.93
CA LYS A 106 -11.45 28.03 16.32
C LYS A 106 -10.15 28.56 16.95
N GLY A 107 -9.09 27.75 16.98
CA GLY A 107 -7.82 28.06 17.62
C GLY A 107 -6.69 27.16 17.12
N PRO A 108 -5.49 27.23 17.72
CA PRO A 108 -4.33 26.48 17.24
C PRO A 108 -4.59 24.97 17.17
N VAL A 109 -4.28 24.38 16.01
CA VAL A 109 -4.42 22.94 15.78
C VAL A 109 -3.30 22.20 16.54
N PRO A 110 -3.60 21.21 17.40
CA PRO A 110 -2.58 20.47 18.14
C PRO A 110 -1.54 19.80 17.24
N ALA A 111 -0.27 19.74 17.68
CA ALA A 111 0.82 19.12 16.92
C ALA A 111 0.54 17.64 16.56
N ALA A 112 -0.08 16.90 17.48
CA ALA A 112 -0.50 15.52 17.23
C ALA A 112 -1.52 15.42 16.08
N THR A 113 -2.49 16.34 16.01
CA THR A 113 -3.47 16.41 14.92
C THR A 113 -2.80 16.75 13.59
N ARG A 114 -1.87 17.71 13.58
CA ARG A 114 -1.11 18.06 12.36
C ARG A 114 -0.27 16.88 11.86
N THR A 115 0.38 16.17 12.78
CA THR A 115 1.18 14.98 12.45
C THR A 115 0.32 13.85 11.91
N ALA A 116 -0.85 13.60 12.52
CA ALA A 116 -1.78 12.58 12.05
C ALA A 116 -2.37 12.92 10.66
N PHE A 117 -2.69 14.19 10.43
CA PHE A 117 -3.12 14.68 9.12
C PHE A 117 -2.03 14.49 8.06
N TRP A 118 -0.80 14.92 8.34
CA TRP A 118 0.35 14.71 7.46
C TRP A 118 0.56 13.23 7.13
N LYS A 119 0.54 12.34 8.14
CA LYS A 119 0.64 10.88 7.92
C LYS A 119 -0.49 10.35 7.03
N SER A 120 -1.72 10.86 7.17
CA SER A 120 -2.82 10.45 6.29
C SER A 120 -2.62 10.92 4.85
N ALA A 121 -2.06 12.12 4.65
CA ALA A 121 -1.72 12.63 3.33
C ALA A 121 -0.63 11.78 2.66
N VAL A 122 0.45 11.45 3.37
CA VAL A 122 1.55 10.61 2.85
C VAL A 122 1.07 9.20 2.53
N ARG A 123 0.23 8.58 3.36
CA ARG A 123 -0.33 7.25 3.04
C ARG A 123 -1.22 7.27 1.80
N LEU A 124 -2.03 8.32 1.66
CA LEU A 124 -2.91 8.49 0.51
C LEU A 124 -2.10 8.71 -0.77
N GLU A 125 -1.09 9.57 -0.71
CA GLU A 125 -0.16 9.81 -1.83
C GLU A 125 0.52 8.51 -2.23
N PHE A 126 1.20 7.81 -1.31
CA PHE A 126 1.89 6.56 -1.64
C PHE A 126 0.95 5.50 -2.24
N LEU A 127 -0.23 5.28 -1.64
CA LEU A 127 -1.16 4.27 -2.15
C LEU A 127 -1.72 4.64 -3.52
N LEU A 128 -2.00 5.92 -3.76
CA LEU A 128 -2.50 6.37 -5.06
C LEU A 128 -1.41 6.30 -6.13
N SER A 129 -0.17 6.68 -5.80
CA SER A 129 0.96 6.64 -6.72
C SER A 129 1.21 5.21 -7.22
N VAL A 130 1.26 4.22 -6.33
CA VAL A 130 1.41 2.80 -6.72
C VAL A 130 0.22 2.32 -7.56
N HIS A 131 -1.01 2.65 -7.14
CA HIS A 131 -2.21 2.25 -7.87
C HIS A 131 -2.24 2.79 -9.30
N LEU A 132 -1.86 4.06 -9.49
CA LEU A 132 -1.78 4.67 -10.82
C LEU A 132 -0.64 4.08 -11.65
N GLU A 133 0.50 3.76 -11.03
CA GLU A 133 1.61 3.07 -11.73
C GLU A 133 1.15 1.71 -12.29
N GLU A 134 0.38 0.92 -11.52
CA GLU A 134 -0.23 -0.32 -12.02
C GLU A 134 -1.19 -0.07 -13.20
N GLU A 135 -1.98 1.00 -13.17
CA GLU A 135 -2.87 1.34 -14.28
C GLU A 135 -2.08 1.77 -15.53
N GLU A 136 -1.17 2.73 -15.37
CA GLU A 136 -0.43 3.37 -16.46
C GLU A 136 0.60 2.44 -17.11
N GLU A 137 1.32 1.64 -16.31
CA GLU A 137 2.44 0.81 -16.80
C GLU A 137 2.02 -0.62 -17.12
N ASP A 138 1.00 -1.17 -16.43
CA ASP A 138 0.61 -2.57 -16.61
C ASP A 138 -0.75 -2.76 -17.28
N LEU A 139 -1.75 -1.90 -17.04
CA LEU A 139 -3.11 -2.11 -17.57
C LEU A 139 -3.34 -1.39 -18.90
N LEU A 140 -3.10 -0.08 -18.94
CA LEU A 140 -3.38 0.77 -20.10
C LEU A 140 -2.57 0.38 -21.36
N PRO A 141 -1.31 -0.11 -21.27
CA PRO A 141 -0.59 -0.59 -22.45
C PRO A 141 -1.27 -1.78 -23.14
N PHE A 142 -2.05 -2.60 -22.42
CA PHE A 142 -2.89 -3.62 -23.07
C PHE A 142 -4.09 -3.00 -23.79
N PHE A 143 -4.66 -1.93 -23.25
CA PHE A 143 -5.76 -1.23 -23.90
C PHE A 143 -5.27 -0.63 -25.21
N ASP A 144 -4.14 0.08 -25.19
CA ASP A 144 -3.53 0.68 -26.37
C ASP A 144 -3.18 -0.36 -27.43
N LYS A 145 -2.70 -1.53 -27.00
CA LYS A 145 -2.27 -2.58 -27.93
C LYS A 145 -3.41 -3.38 -28.53
N TYR A 146 -4.49 -3.60 -27.80
CA TYR A 146 -5.51 -4.60 -28.16
C TYR A 146 -6.91 -4.04 -28.40
N LEU A 147 -7.21 -2.81 -27.96
CA LEU A 147 -8.51 -2.18 -28.19
C LEU A 147 -8.45 -1.16 -29.32
N SER A 148 -9.56 -0.98 -30.02
CA SER A 148 -9.75 0.13 -30.94
C SER A 148 -10.07 1.43 -30.19
N GLN A 149 -9.82 2.58 -30.83
CA GLN A 149 -10.18 3.89 -30.26
C GLN A 149 -11.67 4.00 -29.87
N LYS A 150 -12.55 3.36 -30.64
CA LYS A 150 -13.99 3.34 -30.34
C LYS A 150 -14.29 2.60 -29.04
N GLU A 151 -13.62 1.48 -28.79
CA GLU A 151 -13.78 0.71 -27.56
C GLU A 151 -13.22 1.46 -26.35
N VAL A 152 -12.05 2.10 -26.50
CA VAL A 152 -11.47 2.97 -25.46
C VAL A 152 -12.43 4.11 -25.11
N ASN A 153 -12.97 4.82 -26.11
CA ASN A 153 -13.94 5.90 -25.87
C ASN A 153 -15.18 5.39 -25.11
N ALA A 154 -15.70 4.22 -25.46
CA ALA A 154 -16.83 3.62 -24.77
C ALA A 154 -16.53 3.24 -23.30
N VAL A 155 -15.26 2.93 -22.98
CA VAL A 155 -14.82 2.73 -21.58
C VAL A 155 -14.77 4.06 -20.84
N ILE A 156 -14.14 5.09 -21.43
CA ILE A 156 -14.02 6.43 -20.85
C ILE A 156 -15.41 7.02 -20.54
N GLU A 157 -16.36 6.88 -21.48
CA GLU A 157 -17.75 7.30 -21.29
C GLU A 157 -18.42 6.59 -20.11
N LYS A 158 -18.15 5.30 -19.88
CA LYS A 158 -18.68 4.57 -18.71
C LYS A 158 -18.00 4.97 -17.40
N MET A 159 -16.73 5.39 -17.45
CA MET A 159 -15.97 5.80 -16.27
C MET A 159 -16.34 7.20 -15.78
N HIS A 160 -16.60 8.13 -16.72
CA HIS A 160 -16.84 9.54 -16.42
C HIS A 160 -18.25 10.03 -16.75
N GLY A 161 -19.06 9.21 -17.42
CA GLY A 161 -20.47 9.49 -17.66
C GLY A 161 -21.23 9.52 -16.33
N HIS A 162 -21.72 10.70 -15.97
CA HIS A 162 -22.67 10.91 -14.89
C HIS A 162 -24.10 10.73 -15.39
#